data_AF-A0A016UNL4-F1
#
_entry.id   AF-A0A016UNL4-F1
#
_cell.length_a   1.000
_cell.length_b   1.000
_cell.length_c   1.000
_cell.angle_alpha   90.00
_cell.angle_beta   90.00
_cell.angle_gamma   90.00
#
_symmetry.space_group_name_H-M   'P 1'
#
loop_
_entity.id
_entity.type
_entity.pdbx_description
1 polymer ?
#
loop_
_entity_poly.entity_id
_entity_poly.type
_entity_poly.pdbx_seq_one_letter_code
_entity_poly.pdbx_strand_id
1 'polypeptide(L)'
;MRDYFQVLELVPFCFDTTWIDPYRVSIVGSLLKKKATLRVFFEEDRNRRILRIRVSTDSHYASATSRDDLIHLIKDRKRKEFPFLFPRLVKFITDETKKGDDSEQQACRFAMFSEGFKAAVNSEKIAPLAVRCGDREQLDYLHQFYAPENSYHEFEACWDKENSTRCCCCHLTDKTGLFLSHDGMTCRECMASFITSQLRLNQFPLEIPVVTAPGTSPLELLYAILPLPVVSLLLKKSFAFFKCSDYPYMVFVRCPQCMAPLAITEKCDFHSCTCPACGCAWCYLCNWEPHWPMSCEQFKHLFDKDYFYSEKEIRMCCDCELVYQVRLQRIYS
;
A
#
# COMPACT_ATOMS: atom_id res chain seq x y z
N MET A 1 -24.34 -12.68 -19.67
CA MET A 1 -23.61 -12.72 -18.40
C MET A 1 -23.99 -11.44 -17.64
N ARG A 2 -25.00 -11.50 -16.77
CA ARG A 2 -25.39 -10.37 -15.89
C ARG A 2 -25.02 -10.65 -14.42
N ASP A 3 -24.28 -11.74 -14.18
CA ASP A 3 -24.21 -12.39 -12.87
C ASP A 3 -23.26 -11.66 -11.90
N TYR A 4 -22.31 -10.85 -12.38
CA TYR A 4 -21.41 -10.10 -11.49
C TYR A 4 -22.01 -8.78 -10.97
N PHE A 5 -23.04 -8.21 -11.63
CA PHE A 5 -23.81 -7.11 -11.02
C PHE A 5 -24.44 -7.55 -9.69
N GLN A 6 -24.89 -8.81 -9.61
CA GLN A 6 -25.40 -9.40 -8.37
C GLN A 6 -24.31 -9.62 -7.31
N VAL A 7 -23.05 -9.77 -7.73
CA VAL A 7 -21.91 -9.80 -6.80
C VAL A 7 -21.67 -8.40 -6.22
N LEU A 8 -21.78 -7.36 -7.05
CA LEU A 8 -21.60 -5.97 -6.61
C LEU A 8 -22.65 -5.54 -5.57
N GLU A 9 -23.89 -6.05 -5.66
CA GLU A 9 -24.94 -5.83 -4.66
C GLU A 9 -24.57 -6.37 -3.26
N LEU A 10 -23.67 -7.36 -3.19
CA LEU A 10 -23.24 -8.00 -1.95
C LEU A 10 -21.84 -7.56 -1.50
N VAL A 11 -21.26 -6.55 -2.15
CA VAL A 11 -19.99 -5.95 -1.72
C VAL A 11 -20.27 -5.07 -0.49
N PRO A 12 -19.63 -5.34 0.66
CA PRO A 12 -19.83 -4.52 1.85
C PRO A 12 -19.33 -3.08 1.63
N PHE A 13 -19.99 -2.11 2.27
CA PHE A 13 -19.64 -0.68 2.16
C PHE A 13 -18.21 -0.32 2.58
N CYS A 14 -17.50 -1.20 3.28
CA CYS A 14 -16.09 -1.00 3.63
C CYS A 14 -15.11 -1.28 2.47
N PHE A 15 -15.62 -1.64 1.30
CA PHE A 15 -14.84 -1.81 0.08
C PHE A 15 -15.21 -0.73 -0.94
N ASP A 16 -14.18 -0.15 -1.55
CA ASP A 16 -14.31 0.77 -2.67
C ASP A 16 -14.47 -0.02 -3.96
N THR A 17 -15.47 0.34 -4.77
CA THR A 17 -15.72 -0.26 -6.09
C THR A 17 -15.44 0.77 -7.17
N THR A 18 -14.53 0.44 -8.09
CA THR A 18 -14.12 1.31 -9.19
C THR A 18 -14.33 0.59 -10.51
N TRP A 19 -15.12 1.19 -11.40
CA TRP A 19 -15.23 0.74 -12.79
C TRP A 19 -14.05 1.28 -13.59
N ILE A 20 -13.31 0.37 -14.24
CA ILE A 20 -12.15 0.71 -15.07
C ILE A 20 -12.59 0.91 -16.52
N ASP A 21 -13.51 0.07 -16.96
CA ASP A 21 -14.16 0.13 -18.27
C ASP A 21 -15.52 -0.61 -18.18
N PRO A 22 -16.36 -0.60 -19.24
CA PRO A 22 -17.68 -1.25 -19.20
C PRO A 22 -17.67 -2.77 -18.92
N TYR A 23 -16.50 -3.41 -18.94
CA TYR A 23 -16.32 -4.85 -18.80
C TYR A 23 -15.46 -5.23 -17.59
N ARG A 24 -14.83 -4.25 -16.93
CA ARG A 24 -13.90 -4.48 -15.82
C ARG A 24 -14.25 -3.63 -14.60
N VAL A 25 -14.44 -4.31 -13.49
CA VAL A 25 -14.66 -3.68 -12.17
C VAL A 25 -13.60 -4.18 -11.19
N SER A 26 -13.04 -3.23 -10.45
CA SER A 26 -12.10 -3.46 -9.35
C SER A 26 -12.80 -3.20 -8.02
N ILE A 27 -12.63 -4.10 -7.06
CA ILE A 27 -13.11 -3.96 -5.69
C ILE A 27 -11.89 -3.98 -4.77
N VAL A 28 -11.73 -2.94 -3.95
CA VAL A 28 -10.55 -2.72 -3.11
C VAL A 28 -11.01 -2.50 -1.68
N GLY A 29 -10.32 -3.09 -0.71
CA GLY A 29 -10.58 -2.77 0.68
C GLY A 29 -9.55 -3.34 1.63
N SER A 30 -9.52 -2.78 2.83
CA SER A 30 -8.71 -3.30 3.94
C SER A 30 -9.56 -4.20 4.82
N LEU A 31 -9.06 -5.40 5.11
CA LEU A 31 -9.69 -6.33 6.02
C LEU A 31 -9.44 -5.85 7.46
N LEU A 32 -10.47 -5.20 8.04
CA LEU A 32 -10.47 -4.45 9.31
C LEU A 32 -9.74 -5.11 10.50
N LYS A 33 -9.66 -6.45 10.56
CA LYS A 33 -9.05 -7.16 11.69
C LYS A 33 -7.55 -7.42 11.57
N LYS A 34 -6.99 -7.39 10.35
CA LYS A 34 -5.58 -7.83 10.12
C LYS A 34 -4.77 -6.91 9.19
N LYS A 35 -5.32 -5.74 8.82
CA LYS A 35 -4.66 -4.77 7.92
C LYS A 35 -4.22 -5.36 6.57
N ALA A 36 -4.79 -6.49 6.15
CA ALA A 36 -4.53 -7.09 4.86
C ALA A 36 -5.31 -6.33 3.78
N THR A 37 -4.66 -6.04 2.67
CA THR A 37 -5.25 -5.37 1.52
C THR A 37 -5.78 -6.42 0.56
N LEU A 38 -7.08 -6.33 0.24
CA LEU A 38 -7.71 -7.18 -0.76
C LEU A 38 -8.08 -6.34 -1.97
N ARG A 39 -7.64 -6.76 -3.15
CA ARG A 39 -8.08 -6.24 -4.44
C ARG A 39 -8.59 -7.37 -5.32
N VAL A 40 -9.83 -7.26 -5.79
CA VAL A 40 -10.48 -8.25 -6.65
C VAL A 40 -10.91 -7.59 -7.95
N PHE A 41 -10.56 -8.20 -9.09
CA PHE A 41 -11.04 -7.79 -10.40
C PHE A 41 -12.05 -8.79 -10.93
N PHE A 42 -13.12 -8.27 -11.52
CA PHE A 42 -14.03 -9.02 -12.37
C PHE A 42 -13.89 -8.46 -13.79
N GLU A 43 -13.55 -9.32 -14.76
CA GLU A 43 -13.38 -8.95 -16.17
C GLU A 43 -14.27 -9.84 -17.04
N GLU A 44 -15.23 -9.25 -17.76
CA GLU A 44 -16.08 -9.95 -18.71
C GLU A 44 -15.48 -9.88 -20.13
N ASP A 45 -15.12 -11.03 -20.68
CA ASP A 45 -14.80 -11.18 -22.11
C ASP A 45 -16.04 -11.72 -22.82
N ARG A 46 -16.82 -10.81 -23.44
CA ARG A 46 -18.06 -11.16 -24.15
C ARG A 46 -17.80 -12.03 -25.37
N ASN A 47 -16.70 -11.80 -26.08
CA ASN A 47 -16.33 -12.50 -27.30
C ASN A 47 -16.03 -13.97 -27.01
N ARG A 48 -15.24 -14.23 -25.97
CA ARG A 48 -14.91 -15.60 -25.53
C ARG A 48 -15.91 -16.20 -24.56
N ARG A 49 -16.90 -15.42 -24.11
CA ARG A 49 -17.87 -15.78 -23.07
C ARG A 49 -17.20 -16.23 -21.76
N ILE A 50 -16.13 -15.52 -21.37
CA ILE A 50 -15.35 -15.83 -20.16
C ILE A 50 -15.59 -14.72 -19.13
N LEU A 51 -15.86 -15.10 -17.88
CA LEU A 51 -15.74 -14.20 -16.73
C LEU A 51 -14.45 -14.53 -15.99
N ARG A 52 -13.52 -13.58 -15.96
CA ARG A 52 -12.26 -13.73 -15.25
C ARG A 52 -12.35 -13.03 -13.91
N ILE A 53 -11.91 -13.73 -12.87
CA ILE A 53 -11.81 -13.19 -11.51
C ILE A 53 -10.34 -13.21 -11.13
N ARG A 54 -9.78 -12.06 -10.77
CA ARG A 54 -8.41 -11.96 -10.24
C ARG A 54 -8.48 -11.55 -8.80
N VAL A 55 -7.74 -12.24 -7.94
CA VAL A 55 -7.67 -11.93 -6.51
C VAL A 55 -6.22 -11.63 -6.17
N SER A 56 -5.97 -10.42 -5.68
CA SER A 56 -4.66 -9.93 -5.25
C SER A 56 -4.75 -9.54 -3.77
N THR A 57 -3.83 -10.05 -2.96
CA THR A 57 -3.79 -9.81 -1.52
C THR A 57 -2.36 -9.91 -1.00
N ASP A 58 -2.06 -9.17 0.06
CA ASP A 58 -0.79 -9.21 0.82
C ASP A 58 -0.78 -10.31 1.90
N SER A 59 -1.87 -11.06 2.07
CA SER A 59 -1.93 -12.19 3.00
C SER A 59 -0.99 -13.34 2.61
N HIS A 60 -0.19 -13.82 3.56
CA HIS A 60 0.63 -15.03 3.39
C HIS A 60 -0.25 -16.30 3.40
N TYR A 61 -0.16 -17.11 2.34
CA TYR A 61 -0.77 -18.44 2.28
C TYR A 61 0.32 -19.50 2.43
N ALA A 62 0.23 -20.33 3.47
CA ALA A 62 1.31 -21.23 3.85
C ALA A 62 1.20 -22.66 3.27
N SER A 63 0.06 -23.08 2.70
CA SER A 63 -0.15 -24.49 2.34
C SER A 63 -0.74 -24.69 0.94
N ALA A 64 -0.31 -25.74 0.24
CA ALA A 64 -0.91 -26.18 -1.02
C ALA A 64 -2.41 -26.51 -0.87
N THR A 65 -2.82 -27.02 0.30
CA THR A 65 -4.21 -27.31 0.66
C THR A 65 -5.10 -26.08 0.58
N SER A 66 -4.64 -24.93 1.10
CA SER A 66 -5.40 -23.66 1.04
C SER A 66 -5.69 -23.21 -0.40
N ARG A 67 -4.77 -23.49 -1.34
CA ARG A 67 -4.97 -23.18 -2.76
C ARG A 67 -6.06 -24.05 -3.39
N ASP A 68 -6.07 -25.34 -3.07
CA ASP A 68 -7.08 -26.27 -3.58
C ASP A 68 -8.47 -25.94 -3.03
N ASP A 69 -8.56 -25.53 -1.76
CA ASP A 69 -9.80 -25.04 -1.13
C ASP A 69 -10.33 -23.78 -1.82
N LEU A 70 -9.45 -22.82 -2.14
CA LEU A 70 -9.82 -21.62 -2.90
C LEU A 70 -10.31 -21.98 -4.31
N ILE A 71 -9.62 -22.91 -4.99
CA ILE A 71 -10.02 -23.40 -6.32
C ILE A 71 -11.39 -24.08 -6.24
N HIS A 72 -11.64 -24.89 -5.21
CA HIS A 72 -12.94 -25.53 -4.98
C HIS A 72 -14.04 -24.49 -4.76
N LEU A 73 -13.78 -23.47 -3.93
CA LEU A 73 -14.69 -22.35 -3.67
C LEU A 73 -15.07 -21.57 -4.93
N ILE A 74 -14.16 -21.50 -5.91
CA ILE A 74 -14.40 -20.86 -7.21
C ILE A 74 -15.12 -21.81 -8.17
N LYS A 75 -14.72 -23.09 -8.23
CA LYS A 75 -15.22 -24.08 -9.20
C LYS A 75 -16.60 -24.66 -8.87
N ASP A 76 -16.95 -24.83 -7.60
CA ASP A 76 -18.17 -25.55 -7.18
C ASP A 76 -19.48 -24.73 -7.34
N ARG A 77 -19.56 -23.83 -8.32
CA ARG A 77 -20.66 -22.85 -8.38
C ARG A 77 -21.71 -23.20 -9.41
N LYS A 78 -22.86 -23.65 -8.89
CA LYS A 78 -24.17 -23.47 -9.55
C LYS A 78 -24.49 -21.97 -9.61
N ARG A 79 -25.17 -21.51 -10.68
CA ARG A 79 -25.57 -20.09 -10.91
C ARG A 79 -26.09 -19.36 -9.65
N LYS A 80 -26.82 -20.05 -8.77
CA LYS A 80 -27.42 -19.49 -7.55
C LYS A 80 -26.40 -19.05 -6.49
N GLU A 81 -25.19 -19.59 -6.49
CA GLU A 81 -24.17 -19.28 -5.48
C GLU A 81 -23.19 -18.20 -5.93
N PHE A 82 -23.25 -17.79 -7.20
CA PHE A 82 -22.33 -16.80 -7.76
C PHE A 82 -22.33 -15.45 -7.02
N PRO A 83 -23.49 -14.87 -6.61
CA PRO A 83 -23.52 -13.61 -5.87
C PRO A 83 -22.70 -13.64 -4.57
N PHE A 84 -22.66 -14.79 -3.90
CA PHE A 84 -21.92 -14.99 -2.64
C PHE A 84 -20.41 -15.19 -2.84
N LEU A 85 -19.88 -14.97 -4.05
CA LEU A 85 -18.46 -15.16 -4.34
C LEU A 85 -17.58 -14.22 -3.55
N PHE A 86 -17.87 -12.93 -3.63
CA PHE A 86 -17.08 -11.93 -2.95
C PHE A 86 -17.09 -12.11 -1.42
N PRO A 87 -18.25 -12.28 -0.74
CA PRO A 87 -18.27 -12.57 0.70
C PRO A 87 -17.51 -13.84 1.10
N ARG A 88 -17.60 -14.91 0.28
CA ARG A 88 -16.87 -16.16 0.55
C ARG A 88 -15.36 -16.00 0.38
N LEU A 89 -14.91 -15.21 -0.59
CA LEU A 89 -13.49 -14.87 -0.75
C LEU A 89 -12.97 -14.10 0.47
N VAL A 90 -13.70 -13.06 0.90
CA VAL A 90 -13.35 -12.28 2.10
C VAL A 90 -13.25 -13.19 3.33
N LYS A 91 -14.22 -14.10 3.52
CA LYS A 91 -14.20 -15.07 4.62
C LYS A 91 -12.98 -15.99 4.54
N PHE A 92 -12.72 -16.59 3.39
CA PHE A 92 -11.59 -17.49 3.17
C PHE A 92 -10.25 -16.81 3.54
N ILE A 93 -10.01 -15.60 3.02
CA ILE A 93 -8.79 -14.84 3.27
C ILE A 93 -8.65 -14.51 4.76
N THR A 94 -9.75 -14.13 5.41
CA THR A 94 -9.79 -13.81 6.84
C THR A 94 -9.54 -15.03 7.71
N ASP A 95 -10.03 -16.21 7.32
CA ASP A 95 -9.90 -17.44 8.11
C ASP A 95 -8.49 -18.06 7.98
N GLU A 96 -7.89 -18.03 6.79
CA GLU A 96 -6.51 -18.53 6.59
C GLU A 96 -5.47 -17.63 7.27
N THR A 97 -5.67 -16.32 7.26
CA THR A 97 -4.79 -15.38 7.98
C THR A 97 -4.85 -15.53 9.51
N LYS A 98 -5.90 -16.14 10.09
CA LYS A 98 -5.93 -16.44 11.54
C LYS A 98 -4.90 -17.50 11.94
N LYS A 99 -4.52 -18.41 11.04
CA LYS A 99 -3.66 -19.56 11.36
C LYS A 99 -2.15 -19.22 11.38
N GLY A 100 -1.75 -18.05 10.87
CA GLY A 100 -0.33 -17.72 10.64
C GLY A 100 0.26 -16.64 11.55
N ASP A 101 -0.43 -16.17 12.60
CA ASP A 101 -0.17 -14.86 13.22
C ASP A 101 -0.02 -14.93 14.75
N ASP A 102 0.50 -16.04 15.27
CA ASP A 102 0.81 -16.20 16.69
C ASP A 102 2.19 -15.61 17.08
N SER A 103 2.87 -14.90 16.18
CA SER A 103 4.18 -14.32 16.48
C SER A 103 4.39 -12.98 15.80
N GLU A 104 4.11 -11.89 16.52
CA GLU A 104 4.89 -10.63 16.49
C GLU A 104 4.24 -9.58 17.41
N GLN A 105 4.05 -9.91 18.69
CA GLN A 105 4.07 -8.86 19.73
C GLN A 105 5.53 -8.61 20.10
N GLN A 106 6.29 -8.03 19.18
CA GLN A 106 7.52 -7.35 19.57
C GLN A 106 7.06 -6.16 20.40
N ALA A 107 7.35 -6.18 21.70
CA ALA A 107 6.95 -5.14 22.64
C ALA A 107 7.42 -3.78 22.12
N CYS A 108 6.51 -3.05 21.46
CA CYS A 108 6.82 -1.76 20.89
C CYS A 108 7.18 -0.83 22.04
N ARG A 109 8.29 -0.09 21.94
CA ARG A 109 8.73 0.86 22.96
C ARG A 109 7.63 1.84 23.36
N PHE A 110 6.77 2.20 22.40
CA PHE A 110 5.55 2.96 22.64
C PHE A 110 4.64 2.33 23.71
N ALA A 111 4.44 1.01 23.68
CA ALA A 111 3.61 0.31 24.66
C ALA A 111 4.22 0.36 26.07
N MET A 112 5.54 0.48 26.18
CA MET A 112 6.25 0.61 27.46
C MET A 112 6.30 2.07 27.95
N PHE A 113 6.42 3.04 27.05
CA PHE A 113 6.69 4.45 27.37
C PHE A 113 5.81 5.45 26.59
N SER A 114 4.49 5.24 26.60
CA SER A 114 3.56 5.99 25.75
C SER A 114 3.59 7.52 25.93
N GLU A 115 3.94 8.03 27.11
CA GLU A 115 3.96 9.46 27.42
C GLU A 115 4.97 10.24 26.55
N GLY A 116 6.17 9.70 26.33
CA GLY A 116 7.22 10.38 25.58
C GLY A 116 6.96 10.48 24.07
N PHE A 117 5.97 9.73 23.57
CA PHE A 117 5.53 9.78 22.18
C PHE A 117 4.31 10.69 21.97
N LYS A 118 3.75 11.32 23.01
CA LYS A 118 2.58 12.19 22.85
C LYS A 118 2.95 13.48 22.14
N ALA A 119 2.09 13.95 21.25
CA ALA A 119 2.24 15.27 20.63
C ALA A 119 2.29 16.40 21.67
N ALA A 120 1.59 16.27 22.81
CA ALA A 120 1.54 17.31 23.84
C ALA A 120 2.91 17.61 24.52
N VAL A 121 3.86 16.67 24.46
CA VAL A 121 5.20 16.86 25.04
C VAL A 121 6.23 17.31 23.99
N ASN A 122 5.81 17.51 22.74
CA ASN A 122 6.65 17.89 21.62
C ASN A 122 6.10 19.14 20.95
N SER A 123 6.96 20.08 20.56
CA SER A 123 6.53 21.21 19.74
C SER A 123 6.42 20.81 18.27
N GLU A 124 5.55 21.47 17.52
CA GLU A 124 5.44 21.29 16.06
C GLU A 124 6.78 21.58 15.35
N LYS A 125 7.62 22.44 15.94
CA LYS A 125 8.97 22.73 15.45
C LYS A 125 9.92 21.54 15.60
N ILE A 126 9.82 20.79 16.69
CA ILE A 126 10.70 19.64 16.98
C ILE A 126 10.21 18.39 16.24
N ALA A 127 8.90 18.17 16.22
CA ALA A 127 8.28 17.02 15.59
C ALA A 127 7.17 17.47 14.63
N PRO A 128 7.53 18.01 13.44
CA PRO A 128 6.55 18.45 12.46
C PRO A 128 5.66 17.30 11.99
N LEU A 129 4.46 17.63 11.52
CA LEU A 129 3.52 16.65 10.99
C LEU A 129 4.08 15.99 9.73
N ALA A 130 4.13 14.66 9.74
CA ALA A 130 4.40 13.88 8.54
C ALA A 130 3.16 13.87 7.62
N VAL A 131 3.38 13.64 6.33
CA VAL A 131 2.32 13.54 5.33
C VAL A 131 1.89 12.08 5.19
N ARG A 132 0.57 11.82 5.07
CA ARG A 132 0.08 10.48 4.76
C ARG A 132 0.58 10.04 3.39
N CYS A 133 1.11 8.84 3.31
CA CYS A 133 1.72 8.32 2.09
C CYS A 133 1.42 6.83 1.95
N GLY A 134 0.15 6.44 2.09
CA GLY A 134 -0.30 5.08 1.80
C GLY A 134 -0.47 4.84 0.30
N ASP A 135 -0.76 3.59 -0.05
CA ASP A 135 -0.91 3.17 -1.44
C ASP A 135 -1.97 4.00 -2.17
N ARG A 136 -3.08 4.36 -1.49
CA ARG A 136 -4.14 5.21 -2.07
C ARG A 136 -3.65 6.63 -2.30
N GLU A 137 -3.04 7.28 -1.31
CA GLU A 137 -2.53 8.66 -1.48
C GLU A 137 -1.44 8.75 -2.54
N GLN A 138 -0.58 7.72 -2.64
CA GLN A 138 0.43 7.63 -3.69
C GLN A 138 -0.21 7.45 -5.07
N LEU A 139 -1.21 6.59 -5.18
CA LEU A 139 -1.91 6.31 -6.44
C LEU A 139 -2.68 7.54 -6.94
N ASP A 140 -3.42 8.21 -6.04
CA ASP A 140 -4.14 9.45 -6.32
C ASP A 140 -3.21 10.54 -6.85
N TYR A 141 -2.03 10.71 -6.22
CA TYR A 141 -1.01 11.63 -6.71
C TYR A 141 -0.46 11.24 -8.08
N LEU A 142 -0.21 9.95 -8.30
CA LEU A 142 0.36 9.47 -9.56
C LEU A 142 -0.62 9.56 -10.73
N HIS A 143 -1.94 9.52 -10.48
CA HIS A 143 -2.95 9.68 -11.51
C HIS A 143 -2.78 10.97 -12.32
N GLN A 144 -2.30 12.06 -11.73
CA GLN A 144 -2.11 13.32 -12.44
C GLN A 144 -1.01 13.27 -13.53
N PHE A 145 -0.12 12.28 -13.48
CA PHE A 145 0.95 12.09 -14.46
C PHE A 145 0.67 10.97 -15.47
N TYR A 146 -0.21 10.03 -15.10
CA TYR A 146 -0.46 8.80 -15.86
C TYR A 146 -1.84 8.72 -16.49
N ALA A 147 -2.82 9.52 -16.03
CA ALA A 147 -4.12 9.57 -16.68
C ALA A 147 -3.95 10.20 -18.08
N PRO A 148 -4.36 9.50 -19.16
CA PRO A 148 -4.25 10.04 -20.51
C PRO A 148 -5.07 11.33 -20.62
N GLU A 149 -4.48 12.38 -21.21
CA GLU A 149 -5.21 13.57 -21.63
C GLU A 149 -6.34 13.15 -22.58
N ASN A 150 -7.51 13.80 -22.49
CA ASN A 150 -8.79 13.45 -23.12
C ASN A 150 -8.76 13.33 -24.67
N SER A 151 -8.04 12.36 -25.21
CA SER A 151 -7.95 12.01 -26.63
C SER A 151 -8.97 10.90 -26.92
N TYR A 152 -10.24 11.28 -27.07
CA TYR A 152 -11.32 10.35 -27.41
C TYR A 152 -11.13 9.67 -28.78
N HIS A 153 -10.41 10.32 -29.71
CA HIS A 153 -10.28 9.87 -31.09
C HIS A 153 -9.32 8.70 -31.31
N GLU A 154 -8.30 8.53 -30.45
CA GLU A 154 -7.37 7.39 -30.55
C GLU A 154 -7.92 6.11 -29.90
N PHE A 155 -8.84 6.26 -28.94
CA PHE A 155 -9.43 5.14 -28.22
C PHE A 155 -10.36 4.32 -29.13
N GLU A 156 -11.29 4.95 -29.86
CA GLU A 156 -12.25 4.26 -30.73
C GLU A 156 -11.56 3.43 -31.83
N ALA A 157 -10.48 3.93 -32.43
CA ALA A 157 -9.72 3.21 -33.46
C ALA A 157 -8.97 1.96 -32.90
N CYS A 158 -8.76 1.90 -31.58
CA CYS A 158 -8.04 0.79 -30.93
C CYS A 158 -8.98 -0.37 -30.57
N TRP A 159 -10.27 -0.11 -30.32
CA TRP A 159 -11.28 -1.16 -30.03
C TRP A 159 -11.47 -2.14 -31.18
N ASP A 160 -11.35 -1.69 -32.44
CA ASP A 160 -11.47 -2.57 -33.60
C ASP A 160 -10.34 -3.61 -33.69
N LYS A 161 -9.21 -3.40 -32.99
CA LYS A 161 -8.07 -4.35 -32.88
C LYS A 161 -8.24 -5.36 -31.73
N GLU A 162 -9.26 -5.24 -30.89
CA GLU A 162 -9.50 -6.08 -29.70
C GLU A 162 -9.80 -7.56 -30.05
N ASN A 163 -10.07 -7.86 -31.32
CA ASN A 163 -10.41 -9.19 -31.79
C ASN A 163 -9.21 -10.15 -31.97
N SER A 164 -7.97 -9.64 -31.85
CA SER A 164 -6.80 -10.52 -31.93
C SER A 164 -6.68 -11.38 -30.67
N THR A 165 -6.83 -12.70 -30.83
CA THR A 165 -6.53 -13.67 -29.77
C THR A 165 -5.04 -13.93 -29.59
N ARG A 166 -4.21 -13.32 -30.43
CA ARG A 166 -2.76 -13.49 -30.48
C ARG A 166 -2.04 -12.33 -29.80
N CYS A 167 -1.06 -12.65 -28.95
CA CYS A 167 -0.16 -11.66 -28.36
C CYS A 167 0.74 -11.03 -29.44
N CYS A 168 0.86 -9.71 -29.49
CA CYS A 168 1.76 -9.03 -30.42
C CYS A 168 3.25 -9.24 -30.09
N CYS A 169 3.60 -9.46 -28.81
CA CYS A 169 4.99 -9.63 -28.38
C CYS A 169 5.53 -11.07 -28.53
N CYS A 170 4.76 -12.07 -28.08
CA CYS A 170 5.19 -13.48 -28.11
C CYS A 170 4.50 -14.32 -29.18
N HIS A 171 3.55 -13.75 -29.92
CA HIS A 171 2.80 -14.39 -31.01
C HIS A 171 1.98 -15.64 -30.63
N LEU A 172 1.85 -15.94 -29.34
CA LEU A 172 1.04 -17.05 -28.83
C LEU A 172 -0.46 -16.71 -28.80
N THR A 173 -1.31 -17.70 -29.10
CA THR A 173 -2.79 -17.59 -29.19
C THR A 173 -3.53 -18.27 -28.03
N ASP A 174 -2.84 -19.09 -27.25
CA ASP A 174 -3.37 -19.79 -26.07
C ASP A 174 -3.59 -18.87 -24.87
N LYS A 175 -3.14 -17.61 -24.96
CA LYS A 175 -3.20 -16.64 -23.87
C LYS A 175 -4.62 -16.13 -23.68
N THR A 176 -5.07 -16.18 -22.43
CA THR A 176 -6.39 -15.70 -22.02
C THR A 176 -6.30 -14.29 -21.43
N GLY A 177 -5.26 -13.97 -20.66
CA GLY A 177 -5.02 -12.63 -20.12
C GLY A 177 -4.36 -11.69 -21.11
N LEU A 178 -5.12 -11.22 -22.09
CA LEU A 178 -4.68 -10.19 -23.04
C LEU A 178 -5.14 -8.80 -22.58
N PHE A 179 -4.29 -7.81 -22.85
CA PHE A 179 -4.52 -6.40 -22.58
C PHE A 179 -4.24 -5.61 -23.85
N LEU A 180 -5.03 -4.57 -24.10
CA LEU A 180 -4.84 -3.71 -25.26
C LEU A 180 -3.62 -2.81 -25.02
N SER A 181 -2.70 -2.80 -25.98
CA SER A 181 -1.56 -1.88 -26.06
C SER A 181 -1.60 -1.11 -27.38
N HIS A 182 -0.72 -0.13 -27.56
CA HIS A 182 -0.62 0.63 -28.82
C HIS A 182 -0.31 -0.26 -30.05
N ASP A 183 0.43 -1.36 -29.84
CA ASP A 183 0.80 -2.32 -30.89
C ASP A 183 -0.24 -3.44 -31.09
N GLY A 184 -1.33 -3.44 -30.32
CA GLY A 184 -2.37 -4.46 -30.32
C GLY A 184 -2.44 -5.24 -29.01
N MET A 185 -2.96 -6.46 -29.05
CA MET A 185 -3.20 -7.27 -27.83
C MET A 185 -1.90 -7.87 -27.28
N THR A 186 -1.57 -7.58 -26.03
CA THR A 186 -0.37 -8.08 -25.34
C THR A 186 -0.77 -9.00 -24.18
N CYS A 187 -0.10 -10.14 -24.04
CA CYS A 187 -0.38 -11.04 -22.92
C CYS A 187 0.20 -10.52 -21.61
N ARG A 188 -0.43 -10.89 -20.50
CA ARG A 188 -0.04 -10.52 -19.14
C ARG A 188 1.44 -10.75 -18.88
N GLU A 189 1.98 -11.89 -19.31
CA GLU A 189 3.37 -12.27 -19.06
C GLU A 189 4.36 -11.34 -19.76
N CYS A 190 4.10 -11.01 -21.03
CA CYS A 190 4.93 -10.07 -21.78
C CYS A 190 4.88 -8.68 -21.14
N MET A 191 3.69 -8.22 -20.76
CA MET A 191 3.52 -6.91 -20.15
C MET A 191 4.13 -6.83 -18.75
N ALA A 192 3.95 -7.87 -17.93
CA ALA A 192 4.59 -8.00 -16.63
C ALA A 192 6.12 -7.98 -16.77
N SER A 193 6.68 -8.69 -17.76
CA SER A 193 8.11 -8.70 -18.02
C SER A 193 8.63 -7.32 -18.40
N PHE A 194 7.89 -6.58 -19.23
CA PHE A 194 8.25 -5.23 -19.66
C PHE A 194 8.23 -4.23 -18.49
N ILE A 195 7.19 -4.23 -17.68
CA ILE A 195 7.09 -3.31 -16.53
C ILE A 195 8.14 -3.68 -15.46
N THR A 196 8.35 -4.98 -15.23
CA THR A 196 9.33 -5.44 -14.23
C THR A 196 10.77 -5.18 -14.67
N SER A 197 11.08 -5.18 -15.98
CA SER A 197 12.43 -4.84 -16.45
C SER A 197 12.76 -3.37 -16.17
N GLN A 198 11.81 -2.45 -16.40
CA GLN A 198 11.98 -1.04 -16.05
C GLN A 198 12.26 -0.86 -14.56
N LEU A 199 11.54 -1.58 -13.68
CA LEU A 199 11.78 -1.55 -12.23
C LEU A 199 13.19 -2.03 -11.87
N ARG A 200 13.67 -3.12 -12.48
CA ARG A 200 15.02 -3.67 -12.26
C ARG A 200 16.10 -2.69 -12.71
N LEU A 201 15.85 -1.98 -13.81
CA LEU A 201 16.75 -0.97 -14.37
C LEU A 201 16.58 0.40 -13.69
N ASN A 202 15.68 0.53 -12.72
CA ASN A 202 15.33 1.77 -12.05
C ASN A 202 14.95 2.90 -13.04
N GLN A 203 14.26 2.55 -14.12
CA GLN A 203 13.81 3.47 -15.15
C GLN A 203 12.47 4.08 -14.74
N PHE A 204 12.47 5.40 -14.51
CA PHE A 204 11.30 6.20 -14.18
C PHE A 204 11.31 7.50 -15.01
N PRO A 205 10.14 8.03 -15.43
CA PRO A 205 8.80 7.50 -15.18
C PRO A 205 8.58 6.16 -15.90
N LEU A 206 7.76 5.28 -15.31
CA LEU A 206 7.41 4.00 -15.91
C LEU A 206 6.63 4.23 -17.21
N GLU A 207 6.92 3.45 -18.24
CA GLU A 207 6.05 3.28 -19.39
C GLU A 207 5.09 2.12 -19.11
N ILE A 208 3.78 2.38 -19.15
CA ILE A 208 2.75 1.35 -18.96
C ILE A 208 2.05 1.16 -20.30
N PRO A 209 2.35 0.09 -21.06
CA PRO A 209 1.86 -0.09 -22.43
C PRO A 209 0.43 -0.65 -22.43
N VAL A 210 -0.45 -0.08 -21.60
CA VAL A 210 -1.85 -0.46 -21.47
C VAL A 210 -2.72 0.71 -21.89
N VAL A 211 -3.52 0.48 -22.92
CA VAL A 211 -4.56 1.42 -23.32
C VAL A 211 -5.74 1.28 -22.36
N THR A 212 -6.18 2.41 -21.81
CA THR A 212 -7.31 2.53 -20.88
C THR A 212 -8.34 3.50 -21.42
N ALA A 213 -9.57 3.42 -20.92
CA ALA A 213 -10.61 4.38 -21.26
C ALA A 213 -10.24 5.80 -20.78
N PRO A 214 -10.68 6.86 -21.48
CA PRO A 214 -10.47 8.24 -21.05
C PRO A 214 -10.88 8.44 -19.58
N GLY A 215 -10.06 9.17 -18.83
CA GLY A 215 -10.28 9.42 -17.39
C GLY A 215 -9.91 8.26 -16.46
N THR A 216 -9.48 7.10 -16.99
CA THR A 216 -8.96 6.00 -16.18
C THR A 216 -7.45 5.89 -16.37
N SER A 217 -6.71 5.82 -15.27
CA SER A 217 -5.26 5.69 -15.31
C SER A 217 -4.85 4.23 -15.54
N PRO A 218 -3.83 3.97 -16.39
CA PRO A 218 -3.28 2.64 -16.61
C PRO A 218 -2.66 2.03 -15.33
N LEU A 219 -2.36 2.85 -14.32
CA LEU A 219 -1.94 2.38 -12.99
C LEU A 219 -2.96 1.45 -12.33
N GLU A 220 -4.26 1.65 -12.55
CA GLU A 220 -5.31 0.80 -11.97
C GLU A 220 -5.22 -0.65 -12.42
N LEU A 221 -4.71 -0.86 -13.64
CA LEU A 221 -4.57 -2.19 -14.23
C LEU A 221 -3.27 -2.89 -13.80
N LEU A 222 -2.32 -2.22 -13.16
CA LEU A 222 -1.09 -2.86 -12.69
C LEU A 222 -1.36 -4.04 -11.77
N TYR A 223 -2.38 -3.96 -10.91
CA TYR A 223 -2.77 -5.06 -10.02
C TYR A 223 -3.42 -6.26 -10.74
N ALA A 224 -3.86 -6.10 -11.98
CA ALA A 224 -4.32 -7.19 -12.84
C ALA A 224 -3.14 -7.89 -13.58
N ILE A 225 -1.99 -7.21 -13.64
CA ILE A 225 -0.81 -7.61 -14.42
C ILE A 225 0.28 -8.19 -13.51
N LEU A 226 0.53 -7.53 -12.38
CA LEU A 226 1.63 -7.79 -11.46
C LEU A 226 1.12 -8.18 -10.07
N PRO A 227 1.90 -8.96 -9.30
CA PRO A 227 1.60 -9.22 -7.89
C PRO A 227 1.58 -7.94 -7.06
N LEU A 228 0.70 -7.88 -6.05
CA LEU A 228 0.51 -6.71 -5.19
C LEU A 228 1.80 -6.16 -4.57
N PRO A 229 2.74 -6.97 -4.02
CA PRO A 229 4.01 -6.44 -3.49
C PRO A 229 4.87 -5.72 -4.54
N VAL A 230 4.82 -6.18 -5.80
CA VAL A 230 5.54 -5.55 -6.91
C VAL A 230 4.88 -4.22 -7.27
N VAL A 231 3.54 -4.17 -7.30
CA VAL A 231 2.79 -2.95 -7.57
C VAL A 231 3.04 -1.90 -6.48
N SER A 232 2.95 -2.25 -5.19
CA SER A 232 3.22 -1.31 -4.10
C SER A 232 4.66 -0.77 -4.15
N LEU A 233 5.65 -1.59 -4.54
CA LEU A 233 7.02 -1.13 -4.75
C LEU A 233 7.15 -0.18 -5.95
N LEU A 234 6.48 -0.49 -7.07
CA LEU A 234 6.45 0.36 -8.26
C LEU A 234 5.84 1.72 -7.94
N LEU A 235 4.65 1.74 -7.32
CA LEU A 235 3.97 2.99 -6.95
C LEU A 235 4.84 3.82 -6.00
N LYS A 236 5.47 3.20 -5.00
CA LYS A 236 6.38 3.90 -4.09
C LYS A 236 7.56 4.54 -4.81
N LYS A 237 8.19 3.82 -5.74
CA LYS A 237 9.32 4.35 -6.51
C LYS A 237 8.90 5.44 -7.50
N SER A 238 7.78 5.26 -8.20
CA SER A 238 7.21 6.29 -9.07
C SER A 238 6.85 7.55 -8.28
N PHE A 239 6.20 7.39 -7.12
CA PHE A 239 5.85 8.50 -6.25
C PHE A 239 7.10 9.25 -5.80
N ALA A 240 8.13 8.53 -5.35
CA ALA A 240 9.42 9.11 -5.00
C ALA A 240 10.04 9.86 -6.18
N PHE A 241 10.03 9.29 -7.39
CA PHE A 241 10.59 9.93 -8.58
C PHE A 241 9.96 11.30 -8.84
N PHE A 242 8.62 11.39 -8.85
CA PHE A 242 7.92 12.66 -9.09
C PHE A 242 8.01 13.63 -7.90
N LYS A 243 8.01 13.14 -6.65
CA LYS A 243 8.06 14.00 -5.46
C LYS A 243 9.47 14.50 -5.11
N CYS A 244 10.52 13.73 -5.38
CA CYS A 244 11.88 14.12 -5.04
C CYS A 244 12.35 15.36 -5.85
N SER A 245 11.74 15.63 -7.00
CA SER A 245 11.95 16.89 -7.73
C SER A 245 11.53 18.11 -6.91
N ASP A 246 10.45 18.00 -6.14
CA ASP A 246 9.91 19.08 -5.30
C ASP A 246 10.47 19.04 -3.86
N TYR A 247 10.81 17.83 -3.36
CA TYR A 247 11.20 17.56 -1.98
C TYR A 247 12.48 16.71 -1.91
N PRO A 248 13.67 17.31 -2.04
CA PRO A 248 14.94 16.57 -2.11
C PRO A 248 15.30 15.81 -0.83
N TYR A 249 14.70 16.18 0.31
CA TYR A 249 14.93 15.55 1.62
C TYR A 249 13.86 14.53 1.99
N MET A 250 13.06 14.07 1.02
CA MET A 250 11.93 13.22 1.29
C MET A 250 12.35 11.87 1.88
N VAL A 251 11.75 11.49 3.02
CA VAL A 251 11.99 10.18 3.66
C VAL A 251 10.67 9.47 3.91
N PHE A 252 10.56 8.22 3.47
CA PHE A 252 9.41 7.36 3.79
C PHE A 252 9.60 6.70 5.16
N VAL A 253 8.60 6.83 6.02
CA VAL A 253 8.62 6.31 7.39
C VAL A 253 7.33 5.58 7.71
N ARG A 254 7.32 4.78 8.79
CA ARG A 254 6.10 4.16 9.33
C ARG A 254 5.92 4.59 10.77
N CYS A 255 4.70 4.93 11.15
CA CYS A 255 4.41 5.28 12.54
C CYS A 255 4.63 4.04 13.45
N PRO A 256 5.43 4.13 14.52
CA PRO A 256 5.69 2.98 15.41
C PRO A 256 4.46 2.56 16.22
N GLN A 257 3.45 3.42 16.36
CA GLN A 257 2.21 3.11 17.07
C GLN A 257 1.16 2.48 16.14
N CYS A 258 0.75 3.18 15.07
CA CYS A 258 -0.37 2.73 14.21
C CYS A 258 0.08 2.00 12.94
N MET A 259 1.38 1.98 12.64
CA MET A 259 1.99 1.46 11.41
C MET A 259 1.55 2.19 10.13
N ALA A 260 0.93 3.37 10.25
CA ALA A 260 0.56 4.16 9.08
C ALA A 260 1.81 4.51 8.24
N PRO A 261 1.77 4.31 6.91
CA PRO A 261 2.83 4.73 6.00
C PRO A 261 2.77 6.24 5.79
N LEU A 262 3.91 6.90 5.98
CA LEU A 262 4.03 8.36 6.00
C LEU A 262 5.27 8.79 5.21
N ALA A 263 5.29 10.06 4.83
CA ALA A 263 6.43 10.72 4.22
C ALA A 263 6.76 12.01 4.97
N ILE A 264 8.04 12.23 5.19
CA ILE A 264 8.58 13.49 5.68
C ILE A 264 9.04 14.25 4.44
N THR A 265 8.46 15.41 4.18
CA THR A 265 8.71 16.22 2.96
C THR A 265 9.65 17.38 3.23
N GLU A 266 9.68 17.87 4.47
CA GLU A 266 10.50 19.00 4.88
C GLU A 266 11.73 18.52 5.65
N LYS A 267 12.83 19.28 5.53
CA LYS A 267 14.03 19.02 6.32
C LYS A 267 13.74 19.33 7.78
N CYS A 268 13.84 18.31 8.64
CA CYS A 268 13.72 18.46 10.08
C CYS A 268 15.09 18.24 10.74
N ASP A 269 15.71 19.31 11.24
CA ASP A 269 17.01 19.24 11.91
C ASP A 269 16.97 18.46 13.24
N PHE A 270 15.77 18.20 13.76
CA PHE A 270 15.54 17.45 15.01
C PHE A 270 15.32 15.95 14.78
N HIS A 271 15.37 15.51 13.52
CA HIS A 271 15.17 14.11 13.12
C HIS A 271 13.90 13.44 13.67
N SER A 272 12.87 14.24 13.93
CA SER A 272 11.62 13.79 14.54
C SER A 272 10.41 14.21 13.70
N CYS A 273 9.30 13.48 13.83
CA CYS A 273 8.06 13.77 13.13
C CYS A 273 6.85 13.29 13.94
N THR A 274 5.67 13.81 13.62
CA THR A 274 4.39 13.46 14.25
C THR A 274 3.43 12.81 13.27
N CYS A 275 2.77 11.74 13.69
CA CYS A 275 1.80 10.99 12.88
C CYS A 275 0.47 11.77 12.82
N PRO A 276 -0.02 12.13 11.62
CA PRO A 276 -1.31 12.81 11.47
C PRO A 276 -2.51 11.89 11.73
N ALA A 277 -2.32 10.57 11.87
CA ALA A 277 -3.39 9.62 12.11
C ALA A 277 -3.62 9.35 13.61
N CYS A 278 -2.56 9.25 14.41
CA CYS A 278 -2.67 8.91 15.84
C CYS A 278 -1.98 9.91 16.78
N GLY A 279 -1.30 10.93 16.27
CA GLY A 279 -0.60 11.94 17.09
C GLY A 279 0.69 11.46 17.74
N CYS A 280 1.19 10.26 17.39
CA CYS A 280 2.48 9.75 17.86
C CYS A 280 3.62 10.58 17.28
N ALA A 281 4.45 11.16 18.13
CA ALA A 281 5.70 11.81 17.77
C ALA A 281 6.88 10.88 18.04
N TRP A 282 7.82 10.76 17.09
CA TRP A 282 9.00 9.89 17.24
C TRP A 282 10.20 10.42 16.45
N CYS A 283 11.40 10.01 16.86
CA CYS A 283 12.62 10.16 16.07
C CYS A 283 12.63 9.15 14.94
N TYR A 284 12.57 9.60 13.68
CA TYR A 284 12.42 8.71 12.53
C TYR A 284 13.70 7.93 12.17
N LEU A 285 14.83 8.22 12.83
CA LEU A 285 16.07 7.46 12.66
C LEU A 285 16.08 6.17 13.51
N CYS A 286 15.53 6.22 14.72
CA CYS A 286 15.59 5.11 15.68
C CYS A 286 14.23 4.55 16.11
N ASN A 287 13.12 5.20 15.72
CA ASN A 287 11.74 4.88 16.12
C ASN A 287 11.44 5.02 17.62
N TRP A 288 12.25 5.79 18.34
CA TRP A 288 12.06 6.06 19.78
C TRP A 288 11.48 7.47 19.99
N GLU A 289 11.28 7.87 21.24
CA GLU A 289 10.80 9.21 21.60
C GLU A 289 11.69 10.29 20.97
N PRO A 290 11.15 11.46 20.58
CA PRO A 290 11.97 12.59 20.19
C PRO A 290 12.94 12.93 21.32
N HIS A 291 14.23 12.96 21.00
CA HIS A 291 15.30 13.00 22.01
C HIS A 291 16.34 14.09 21.74
N TRP A 292 16.05 15.04 20.84
CA TRP A 292 16.90 16.21 20.67
C TRP A 292 17.04 16.97 22.00
N PRO A 293 18.25 17.46 22.37
CA PRO A 293 19.46 17.58 21.56
C PRO A 293 20.35 16.33 21.51
N MET A 294 20.00 15.23 22.18
CA MET A 294 20.81 14.02 22.18
C MET A 294 20.75 13.30 20.83
N SER A 295 21.87 12.70 20.44
CA SER A 295 21.93 11.71 19.36
C SER A 295 21.17 10.43 19.75
N CYS A 296 20.82 9.60 18.75
CA CYS A 296 20.16 8.32 18.98
C CYS A 296 20.99 7.40 19.91
N GLU A 297 22.32 7.46 19.78
CA GLU A 297 23.25 6.65 20.58
C GLU A 297 23.34 7.16 22.02
N GLN A 298 23.47 8.47 22.22
CA GLN A 298 23.48 9.09 23.55
C GLN A 298 22.19 8.79 24.31
N PHE A 299 21.04 8.92 23.63
CA PHE A 299 19.75 8.62 24.22
C PHE A 299 19.63 7.14 24.62
N LYS A 300 20.07 6.23 23.74
CA LYS A 300 20.08 4.79 24.04
C LYS A 300 20.94 4.47 25.27
N HIS A 301 22.13 5.06 25.37
CA HIS A 301 23.02 4.87 26.52
C HIS A 301 22.44 5.38 27.84
N LEU A 302 21.71 6.50 27.84
CA LEU A 302 21.03 7.01 29.04
C LEU A 302 19.95 6.03 29.53
N PHE A 303 19.20 5.44 28.61
CA PHE A 303 18.17 4.44 28.93
C PHE A 303 18.75 3.13 29.46
N ASP A 304 19.87 2.67 28.90
CA ASP A 304 20.51 1.43 29.31
C ASP A 304 21.19 1.52 30.69
N LYS A 305 21.56 2.72 31.15
CA LYS A 305 22.31 2.92 32.41
C LYS A 305 21.53 3.52 33.57
N ASP A 306 20.58 4.43 33.34
CA ASP A 306 20.08 5.30 34.43
C ASP A 306 18.55 5.34 34.62
N TYR A 307 17.74 4.89 33.65
CA TYR A 307 16.28 5.10 33.73
C TYR A 307 15.56 4.20 34.75
N PHE A 308 16.17 3.07 35.15
CA PHE A 308 15.56 2.11 36.07
C PHE A 308 15.81 2.41 37.56
N TYR A 309 16.65 3.39 37.92
CA TYR A 309 17.10 3.58 39.30
C TYR A 309 16.68 4.89 40.00
N SER A 310 15.98 5.82 39.34
CA SER A 310 15.53 7.03 40.04
C SER A 310 14.18 7.55 39.58
N GLU A 311 13.12 7.18 40.31
CA GLU A 311 11.78 7.79 40.22
C GLU A 311 11.73 9.29 40.60
N LYS A 312 12.88 9.97 40.78
CA LYS A 312 12.95 11.33 41.32
C LYS A 312 13.85 12.31 40.56
N GLU A 313 14.62 11.86 39.58
CA GLU A 313 15.60 12.73 38.90
C GLU A 313 15.69 12.44 37.40
N ILE A 314 15.51 13.47 36.58
CA ILE A 314 15.81 13.42 35.15
C ILE A 314 17.21 14.00 34.98
N ARG A 315 18.15 13.19 34.44
CA ARG A 315 19.47 13.65 34.02
C ARG A 315 19.42 13.88 32.50
N MET A 316 19.63 15.13 32.08
CA MET A 316 19.77 15.46 30.66
C MET A 316 21.25 15.71 30.36
N CYS A 317 21.81 14.95 29.42
CA CYS A 317 23.12 15.25 28.85
C CYS A 317 22.93 16.23 27.70
N CYS A 318 23.43 17.44 27.86
CA CYS A 318 23.53 18.41 26.77
C CYS A 318 24.96 18.35 26.20
N ASP A 319 25.12 18.64 24.89
CA ASP A 319 26.42 18.66 24.15
C ASP A 319 27.48 19.63 24.71
N CYS A 320 27.22 20.30 25.84
CA CYS A 320 28.16 21.17 26.54
C CYS A 320 28.92 20.47 27.68
N GLU A 321 28.91 19.14 27.75
CA GLU A 321 29.49 18.32 28.84
C GLU A 321 28.94 18.63 30.26
N LEU A 322 27.95 19.52 30.37
CA LEU A 322 27.30 19.89 31.62
C LEU A 322 26.06 19.02 31.83
N VAL A 323 26.06 18.25 32.91
CA VAL A 323 24.91 17.49 33.38
C VAL A 323 24.03 18.41 34.23
N TYR A 324 22.80 18.64 33.78
CA TYR A 324 21.82 19.41 34.56
C TYR A 324 20.94 18.45 35.37
N GLN A 325 20.83 18.73 36.67
CA GLN A 325 19.98 17.99 37.59
C GLN A 325 18.69 18.79 37.84
N VAL A 326 17.57 18.32 37.30
CA VAL A 326 16.27 18.97 37.51
C VAL A 326 15.50 18.19 38.58
N ARG A 327 15.24 18.82 39.73
CA ARG A 327 14.35 18.25 40.76
C ARG A 327 12.90 18.44 40.32
N LEU A 328 12.19 17.33 40.14
CA LEU A 328 10.74 17.37 39.96
C LEU A 328 10.09 17.75 41.30
N GLN A 329 9.61 18.99 41.41
CA GLN A 329 8.71 19.35 42.51
C GLN A 329 7.37 18.65 42.28
N ARG A 330 6.91 17.89 43.28
CA ARG A 330 5.53 17.39 43.30
C ARG A 330 4.61 18.60 43.23
N ILE A 331 3.88 18.74 42.12
CA ILE A 331 2.70 19.58 42.06
C ILE A 331 1.68 18.86 42.96
N TYR A 332 1.58 19.29 44.21
CA TYR A 332 0.49 18.86 45.08
C TYR A 332 -0.78 19.52 44.56
N SER A 333 -1.76 18.68 44.25
CA SER A 333 -3.17 19.02 44.08
C SER A 333 -3.75 19.77 45.25
#